data_AF-A0A3S4URP8-F1
#
_entry.id   AF-A0A3S4URP8-F1
#
_cell.length_a   1.000
_cell.length_b   1.000
_cell.length_c   1.000
_cell.angle_alpha   90.00
_cell.angle_beta   90.00
_cell.angle_gamma   90.00
#
_symmetry.space_group_name_H-M   'P 1'
#
loop_
_entity.id
_entity.type
_entity.pdbx_description
1 polymer ?
#
loop_
_entity_poly.entity_id
_entity_poly.type
_entity_poly.pdbx_seq_one_letter_code
_entity_poly.pdbx_strand_id
1 'polypeptide(L)'
;MVYHGNQIALTYEIPMGEVVLDFFDRLKSTSRGYASLDYGFKRFQAADMVRVDIMINSERVDALALIVHKDNAQCRGRELVEKCVN
;
A
#
# COMPACT_ATOMS: atom_id res chain seq x y z
N MET A 1 -18.55 -4.07 -11.26
CA MET A 1 -19.11 -2.74 -10.98
C MET A 1 -20.62 -2.86 -11.08
N VAL A 2 -21.36 -2.45 -10.05
CA VAL A 2 -22.82 -2.53 -10.00
C VAL A 2 -23.38 -1.16 -9.61
N TYR A 3 -24.46 -0.73 -10.25
CA TYR A 3 -25.11 0.55 -9.98
C TYR A 3 -26.38 0.34 -9.17
N HIS A 4 -26.58 1.16 -8.13
CA HIS A 4 -27.77 1.20 -7.29
C HIS A 4 -28.29 2.65 -7.22
N GLY A 5 -29.06 3.05 -8.23
CA GLY A 5 -29.47 4.45 -8.40
C GLY A 5 -28.25 5.36 -8.50
N ASN A 6 -28.08 6.25 -7.51
CA ASN A 6 -26.95 7.18 -7.44
C ASN A 6 -25.71 6.61 -6.71
N GLN A 7 -25.77 5.36 -6.25
CA GLN A 7 -24.66 4.68 -5.60
C GLN A 7 -23.99 3.67 -6.54
N ILE A 8 -22.69 3.44 -6.33
CA ILE A 8 -21.90 2.50 -7.13
C ILE A 8 -21.21 1.53 -6.18
N ALA A 9 -21.40 0.24 -6.40
CA ALA A 9 -20.63 -0.83 -5.77
C ALA A 9 -19.44 -1.20 -6.67
N LEU A 10 -18.23 -0.99 -6.15
CA LEU A 10 -16.97 -1.31 -6.80
C LEU A 10 -16.33 -2.53 -6.12
N THR A 11 -15.84 -3.46 -6.93
CA THR A 11 -15.11 -4.64 -6.45
C THR A 11 -13.83 -4.73 -7.25
N TYR A 12 -12.71 -4.67 -6.53
CA TYR A 12 -11.37 -4.76 -7.10
C TYR A 12 -10.56 -5.82 -6.38
N GLU A 13 -9.62 -6.42 -7.11
CA GLU A 13 -8.55 -7.21 -6.52
C GLU A 13 -7.34 -6.30 -6.37
N ILE A 14 -6.88 -6.11 -5.13
CA ILE A 14 -5.76 -5.22 -4.80
C ILE A 14 -4.78 -6.03 -3.95
N PRO A 15 -3.45 -5.89 -4.16
CA PRO A 15 -2.46 -6.50 -3.28
C PRO A 15 -2.68 -6.06 -1.81
N MET A 16 -2.77 -7.02 -0.90
CA MET A 16 -3.06 -6.75 0.52
C MET A 16 -2.05 -5.79 1.15
N GLY A 17 -0.77 -5.86 0.77
CA GLY A 17 0.26 -4.95 1.26
C GLY A 17 -0.02 -3.48 0.96
N GLU A 18 -0.65 -3.16 -0.18
CA GLU A 18 -1.02 -1.79 -0.53
C GLU A 18 -2.25 -1.30 0.23
N VAL A 19 -3.20 -2.21 0.53
CA VAL A 19 -4.42 -1.90 1.30
C VAL A 19 -4.08 -1.45 2.72
N VAL A 20 -3.10 -2.10 3.36
CA VAL A 20 -2.72 -1.87 4.76
C VAL A 20 -1.92 -0.57 4.95
N LEU A 21 -1.18 -0.11 3.95
CA LEU A 21 -0.24 1.01 4.11
C LEU A 21 -0.93 2.39 4.15
N ASP A 22 -1.68 2.75 3.11
CA ASP A 22 -2.21 4.13 2.95
C ASP A 22 -3.50 4.19 2.11
N PHE A 23 -4.04 3.03 1.71
CA PHE A 23 -5.17 2.99 0.80
C PHE A 23 -6.45 3.58 1.41
N PHE A 24 -6.70 3.27 2.69
CA PHE A 24 -7.91 3.73 3.38
C PHE A 24 -7.99 5.26 3.47
N ASP A 25 -6.90 5.89 3.89
CA ASP A 25 -6.83 7.35 4.03
C ASP A 25 -6.96 8.05 2.67
N ARG A 26 -6.28 7.53 1.64
CA ARG A 26 -6.40 8.04 0.27
C ARG A 26 -7.82 7.88 -0.30
N LEU A 27 -8.49 6.76 -0.02
CA LEU A 27 -9.87 6.51 -0.44
C LEU A 27 -10.82 7.51 0.23
N LYS A 28 -10.71 7.69 1.54
CA LYS A 28 -11.54 8.65 2.29
C LYS A 28 -11.29 10.08 1.84
N SER A 29 -10.04 10.48 1.64
CA SER A 29 -9.69 11.81 1.13
C SER A 29 -10.25 12.07 -0.28
N THR A 30 -10.00 11.17 -1.22
CA THR A 30 -10.43 11.31 -2.62
C THR A 30 -11.96 11.35 -2.74
N SER A 31 -12.64 10.51 -1.96
CA SER A 31 -14.10 10.47 -1.92
C SER A 31 -14.73 11.53 -1.04
N ARG A 32 -13.96 12.39 -0.36
CA ARG A 32 -14.45 13.33 0.67
C ARG A 32 -15.30 12.64 1.75
N GLY A 33 -14.93 11.42 2.11
CA GLY A 33 -15.57 10.60 3.14
C GLY A 33 -16.75 9.75 2.67
N TYR A 34 -17.24 9.95 1.44
CA TYR A 34 -18.43 9.26 0.93
C TYR A 34 -18.21 7.77 0.62
N ALA A 35 -16.99 7.34 0.31
CA ALA A 35 -16.70 5.93 0.03
C ALA A 35 -16.50 5.14 1.33
N SER A 36 -17.09 3.95 1.40
CA SER A 36 -16.77 2.91 2.40
C SER A 36 -15.92 1.82 1.76
N LEU A 37 -15.19 1.07 2.59
CA LEU A 37 -14.35 -0.03 2.16
C LEU A 37 -14.69 -1.26 3.01
N ASP A 38 -14.95 -2.37 2.32
CA ASP A 38 -14.95 -3.71 2.89
C ASP A 38 -13.91 -4.53 2.11
N TYR A 39 -13.05 -5.26 2.82
CA TYR A 39 -12.00 -6.04 2.20
C TYR A 39 -11.78 -7.35 2.94
N GLY A 40 -11.42 -8.38 2.19
CA GLY A 40 -11.10 -9.71 2.70
C GLY A 40 -9.93 -10.31 1.96
N PHE A 41 -9.24 -11.24 2.61
CA PHE A 41 -8.21 -12.03 1.95
C PHE A 41 -8.83 -12.88 0.83
N LYS A 42 -8.27 -12.79 -0.38
CA LYS A 42 -8.75 -13.57 -1.54
C LYS A 42 -7.87 -14.77 -1.85
N ARG A 43 -6.57 -14.54 -2.04
CA ARG A 43 -5.58 -15.57 -2.40
C ARG A 43 -4.16 -15.03 -2.26
N PHE A 44 -3.18 -15.94 -2.27
CA PHE A 44 -1.81 -15.60 -2.63
C PHE A 44 -1.67 -15.60 -4.17
N GLN A 45 -0.80 -14.73 -4.68
CA GLN A 45 -0.48 -14.63 -6.09
C GLN A 45 1.00 -14.30 -6.25
N ALA A 46 1.67 -14.95 -7.21
CA ALA A 46 3.05 -14.64 -7.55
C ALA A 46 3.13 -13.22 -8.13
N ALA A 47 4.12 -12.46 -7.68
CA ALA A 47 4.42 -11.11 -8.14
C ALA A 47 5.94 -10.87 -8.07
N ASP A 48 6.45 -9.90 -8.83
CA ASP A 48 7.88 -9.52 -8.78
C ASP A 48 8.12 -8.65 -7.55
N MET A 49 8.36 -9.32 -6.43
CA MET A 49 8.55 -8.69 -5.12
C MET A 49 10.03 -8.64 -4.77
N VAL A 50 10.48 -7.49 -4.25
CA VAL A 50 11.84 -7.26 -3.79
C VAL A 50 11.85 -6.81 -2.33
N ARG A 51 12.92 -7.15 -1.62
CA ARG A 51 13.18 -6.65 -0.27
C ARG A 51 14.03 -5.38 -0.36
N VAL A 52 13.58 -4.32 0.30
CA VAL A 52 14.34 -3.08 0.50
C VAL A 52 14.81 -3.07 1.94
N ASP A 53 16.12 -2.99 2.11
CA ASP A 53 16.77 -2.91 3.42
C ASP A 53 17.21 -1.47 3.69
N ILE A 54 17.05 -1.03 4.95
CA ILE A 54 17.46 0.30 5.39
C ILE A 54 18.71 0.18 6.27
N MET A 55 19.68 1.05 6.01
CA MET A 55 20.91 1.15 6.78
C MET A 55 21.02 2.55 7.38
N ILE A 56 21.33 2.63 8.67
CA ILE A 56 21.60 3.88 9.40
C ILE A 56 22.99 3.74 10.00
N ASN A 57 23.89 4.69 9.73
CA ASN A 57 25.29 4.62 10.15
C ASN A 57 26.00 3.31 9.73
N SER A 58 25.67 2.80 8.54
CA SER A 58 26.15 1.50 8.02
C SER A 58 25.66 0.26 8.80
N GLU A 59 24.76 0.43 9.78
CA GLU A 59 24.09 -0.67 10.45
C GLU A 59 22.72 -0.92 9.84
N ARG A 60 22.42 -2.18 9.55
CA ARG A 60 21.13 -2.59 9.03
C ARG A 60 20.08 -2.52 10.13
N VAL A 61 18.95 -1.87 9.84
CA VAL A 61 17.82 -1.78 10.77
C VAL A 61 16.69 -2.68 10.27
N ASP A 62 16.68 -3.93 10.72
CA ASP A 62 15.71 -4.94 10.24
C ASP A 62 14.25 -4.56 10.48
N ALA A 63 13.98 -3.80 11.55
CA ALA A 63 12.63 -3.31 11.87
C ALA A 63 12.06 -2.36 10.79
N LEU A 64 12.92 -1.79 9.93
CA LEU A 64 12.54 -0.90 8.84
C LEU A 64 12.56 -1.58 7.47
N ALA A 65 12.91 -2.87 7.39
CA ALA A 65 12.92 -3.59 6.13
C ALA A 65 11.49 -3.77 5.58
N LEU A 66 11.34 -3.67 4.27
CA LEU A 66 10.05 -3.75 3.58
C LEU A 66 10.13 -4.64 2.34
N ILE A 67 9.02 -5.34 2.06
CA ILE A 67 8.84 -6.14 0.85
C ILE A 67 7.84 -5.40 -0.04
N VAL A 68 8.26 -5.03 -1.24
CA VAL A 68 7.47 -4.20 -2.18
C VAL A 68 7.58 -4.73 -3.60
N HIS A 69 6.64 -4.34 -4.46
CA HIS A 69 6.76 -4.63 -5.88
C HIS A 69 7.99 -3.94 -6.46
N LYS A 70 8.73 -4.63 -7.33
CA LYS A 70 10.00 -4.14 -7.90
C LYS A 70 9.91 -2.75 -8.51
N ASP A 71 8.85 -2.48 -9.27
CA ASP A 71 8.62 -1.18 -9.92
C ASP A 71 8.48 -0.02 -8.93
N ASN A 72 8.07 -0.31 -7.69
CA ASN A 72 7.85 0.67 -6.64
C ASN A 72 9.04 0.80 -5.68
N ALA A 73 10.03 -0.08 -5.76
CA ALA A 73 11.10 -0.20 -4.76
C ALA A 73 11.85 1.11 -4.51
N GLN A 74 12.19 1.84 -5.57
CA GLN A 74 12.91 3.10 -5.47
C GLN A 74 12.06 4.21 -4.81
N CYS A 75 10.79 4.32 -5.19
CA CYS A 75 9.90 5.34 -4.63
C CYS A 75 9.65 5.07 -3.14
N ARG A 76 9.31 3.82 -2.80
CA ARG A 76 9.05 3.39 -1.42
C ARG A 76 10.27 3.52 -0.52
N GLY A 77 11.46 3.16 -1.03
CA GLY A 77 12.71 3.35 -0.30
C GLY A 77 12.98 4.82 0.02
N ARG A 78 12.80 5.72 -0.96
CA ARG A 78 12.95 7.17 -0.74
C ARG A 78 11.94 7.71 0.27
N GLU A 79 10.66 7.37 0.11
CA GLU A 79 9.60 7.77 1.04
C GLU A 79 9.90 7.35 2.48
N LEU A 80 10.45 6.14 2.68
CA LEU A 80 10.81 5.69 4.02
C LEU A 80 12.00 6.47 4.60
N VAL A 81 13.03 6.73 3.80
CA VAL A 81 14.18 7.52 4.25
C VAL A 81 13.75 8.95 4.60
N GLU A 82 12.89 9.58 3.79
CA GLU A 82 12.32 10.90 4.09
C GLU A 82 11.54 10.90 5.42
N LYS A 83 10.83 9.82 5.74
CA LYS A 83 10.14 9.65 7.04
C LYS A 83 11.08 9.43 8.23
N CYS A 84 12.30 8.93 8.01
CA CYS A 84 13.28 8.76 9.10
C CYS A 84 14.05 10.05 9.41
N VAL A 85 14.08 10.99 8.47
CA VAL A 85 14.77 12.29 8.62
C VAL A 85 13.88 13.32 9.32
N ASN A 86 12.57 13.26 9.10
CA ASN A 86 11.57 14.15 9.72
C ASN A 86 11.04 13.59 11.04
#